data_AF-A0A5J6Z3W0-F1
#
_entry.id   AF-A0A5J6Z3W0-F1
#
_cell.length_a   1.000
_cell.length_b   1.000
_cell.length_c   1.000
_cell.angle_alpha   90.00
_cell.angle_beta   90.00
_cell.angle_gamma   90.00
#
_symmetry.space_group_name_H-M   'P 1'
#
loop_
_entity.id
_entity.type
_entity.pdbx_description
1 polymer ?
#
loop_
_entity_poly.entity_id
_entity_poly.type
_entity_poly.pdbx_seq_one_letter_code
_entity_poly.pdbx_strand_id
1 'polypeptide(L)'
;MIGAMNDSPLTVLSPLDGTVASLDSVPDPVFATGTMGAGIAVVPDPDAEVVGIHAPADGVLIRVLPNLFVLDAKGHHILVHLGIDTARLDGQGFDMHWPEGMQVTKDMVVCTYTPRELGRMGFDPIVVVVAMRAGANDLSPLALPGEPISRAGGAVFVLRRIFSAAAVGMVLLAATGTTMPVGPEKAKLFLLVFFFVLTFIQVWPLVMTQRGHWGHRKHPVNKMYTFFSALGLAGTLGVVTVVFFNGDLEMLLTIAGPTMFLGVMGAAVLAFFATPWRDWSFRETERPKRSNGKAQRSRLGSADAKRED
;
A
#
# COMPACT_ATOMS: atom_id res chain seq x y z
N MET A 1 -9.93 24.21 23.14
CA MET A 1 -10.80 24.02 21.96
C MET A 1 -10.13 23.01 21.04
N ILE A 2 -10.54 21.75 21.09
CA ILE A 2 -10.07 20.72 20.15
C ILE A 2 -11.04 20.80 18.97
N GLY A 3 -10.58 21.34 17.84
CA GLY A 3 -11.39 21.47 16.64
C GLY A 3 -11.89 20.10 16.21
N ALA A 4 -13.20 19.99 15.96
CA ALA A 4 -13.83 18.80 15.43
C ALA A 4 -13.13 18.40 14.13
N MET A 5 -12.33 17.32 14.20
CA MET A 5 -11.64 16.76 13.05
C MET A 5 -12.70 16.00 12.25
N ASN A 6 -13.09 16.53 11.09
CA ASN A 6 -14.01 15.85 10.19
C ASN A 6 -13.39 14.50 9.77
N ASP A 7 -13.90 13.40 10.31
CA ASP A 7 -13.56 12.00 9.98
C ASP A 7 -14.07 11.56 8.57
N SER A 8 -14.37 12.51 7.69
CA SER A 8 -14.84 12.19 6.34
C SER A 8 -13.68 11.75 5.45
N PRO A 9 -13.80 10.61 4.75
CA PRO A 9 -12.74 10.12 3.87
C PRO A 9 -12.39 11.17 2.80
N LEU A 10 -11.08 11.40 2.59
CA LEU A 10 -10.61 12.29 1.54
C LEU A 10 -10.49 11.49 0.24
N THR A 11 -11.23 11.90 -0.79
CA THR A 11 -11.11 11.33 -2.13
C THR A 11 -10.11 12.14 -2.93
N VAL A 12 -9.09 11.49 -3.48
CA VAL A 12 -8.08 12.07 -4.36
C VAL A 12 -8.40 11.66 -5.78
N LEU A 13 -8.49 12.63 -6.68
CA LEU A 13 -8.76 12.45 -8.11
C LEU A 13 -7.47 12.39 -8.92
N SER A 14 -7.57 11.83 -10.13
CA SER A 14 -6.48 11.90 -11.11
C SER A 14 -6.27 13.34 -11.56
N PRO A 15 -5.03 13.86 -11.53
CA PRO A 15 -4.76 15.22 -11.96
C PRO A 15 -4.79 15.38 -13.50
N LEU A 16 -4.77 14.27 -14.24
CA LEU A 16 -4.84 14.23 -15.71
C LEU A 16 -5.55 12.96 -16.20
N ASP A 17 -5.91 12.94 -17.49
CA ASP A 17 -6.29 11.72 -18.19
C ASP A 17 -5.04 10.88 -18.53
N GLY A 18 -5.14 9.55 -18.47
CA GLY A 18 -4.02 8.67 -18.78
C GLY A 18 -4.28 7.21 -18.43
N THR A 19 -3.20 6.44 -18.25
CA THR A 19 -3.26 5.04 -17.80
C THR A 19 -2.64 4.91 -16.42
N VAL A 20 -3.34 4.25 -15.49
CA VAL A 20 -2.84 4.05 -14.13
C VAL A 20 -1.63 3.12 -14.16
N ALA A 21 -0.58 3.49 -13.44
CA ALA A 21 0.61 2.69 -13.22
C ALA A 21 0.85 2.48 -11.72
N SER A 22 1.48 1.35 -11.36
CA SER A 22 1.90 1.11 -9.98
C SER A 22 3.06 2.04 -9.63
N LEU A 23 3.15 2.49 -8.38
CA LEU A 23 4.37 3.19 -7.92
C LEU A 23 5.61 2.32 -8.12
N ASP A 24 5.50 1.01 -7.92
CA ASP A 24 6.61 0.05 -8.10
C ASP A 24 7.16 0.01 -9.54
N SER A 25 6.37 0.45 -10.53
CA SER A 25 6.79 0.52 -11.94
C SER A 25 7.41 1.86 -12.32
N VAL A 26 7.40 2.85 -11.43
CA VAL A 26 8.04 4.15 -11.65
C VAL A 26 9.56 3.96 -11.62
N PRO A 27 10.33 4.48 -12.60
CA PRO A 27 11.78 4.30 -12.67
C PRO A 27 12.53 5.23 -11.70
N ASP A 28 12.07 5.34 -10.46
CA ASP A 28 12.70 6.11 -9.39
C ASP A 28 12.56 5.37 -8.05
N PRO A 29 13.66 5.04 -7.35
CA PRO A 29 13.62 4.25 -6.14
C PRO A 29 12.91 4.96 -4.97
N VAL A 30 12.86 6.29 -4.93
CA VAL A 30 12.18 7.04 -3.86
C VAL A 30 10.67 6.84 -3.95
N PHE A 31 10.13 6.79 -5.17
CA PHE A 31 8.71 6.53 -5.41
C PHE A 31 8.40 5.03 -5.40
N ALA A 32 9.21 4.20 -6.08
CA ALA A 32 8.98 2.76 -6.20
C ALA A 32 9.05 2.00 -4.87
N THR A 33 9.80 2.51 -3.88
CA THR A 33 9.85 1.92 -2.54
C THR A 33 8.72 2.39 -1.62
N GLY A 34 7.93 3.38 -2.05
CA GLY A 34 6.90 4.01 -1.23
C GLY A 34 7.46 4.85 -0.07
N THR A 35 8.76 5.18 -0.07
CA THR A 35 9.42 5.93 1.02
C THR A 35 8.79 7.31 1.25
N MET A 36 8.32 7.96 0.17
CA MET A 36 7.65 9.26 0.25
C MET A 36 6.22 9.18 0.81
N GLY A 37 5.63 7.99 0.77
CA GLY A 37 4.23 7.73 1.08
C GLY A 37 3.58 6.83 0.02
N ALA A 38 2.38 6.36 0.31
CA ALA A 38 1.63 5.54 -0.61
C ALA A 38 0.84 6.38 -1.64
N GLY A 39 0.58 5.82 -2.82
CA GLY A 39 -0.02 6.54 -3.93
C GLY A 39 -0.09 5.71 -5.21
N ILE A 40 -0.21 6.38 -6.35
CA ILE A 40 -0.16 5.77 -7.69
C ILE A 40 0.65 6.63 -8.65
N ALA A 41 0.89 6.10 -9.84
CA ALA A 41 1.36 6.86 -10.97
C ALA A 41 0.32 6.86 -12.10
N VAL A 42 0.37 7.87 -12.97
CA VAL A 42 -0.47 8.00 -14.15
C VAL A 42 0.43 8.31 -15.34
N VAL A 43 0.38 7.44 -16.35
CA VAL A 43 1.09 7.60 -17.61
C VAL A 43 0.22 8.43 -18.54
N PRO A 44 0.66 9.64 -18.96
CA PRO A 44 -0.08 10.46 -19.93
C PRO A 44 -0.12 9.79 -21.30
N ASP A 45 -1.02 10.25 -22.16
CA ASP A 45 -0.98 9.88 -23.58
C ASP A 45 0.36 10.33 -24.20
N PRO A 46 1.14 9.42 -24.83
CA PRO A 46 2.43 9.76 -25.43
C PRO A 46 2.33 10.79 -26.58
N ASP A 47 1.16 10.90 -27.21
CA ASP A 47 0.92 11.87 -28.29
C ASP A 47 0.42 13.22 -27.78
N ALA A 48 0.17 13.38 -26.47
CA ALA A 48 -0.29 14.63 -25.89
C ALA A 48 0.82 15.70 -25.93
N GLU A 49 0.58 16.78 -26.69
CA GLU A 49 1.54 17.89 -26.79
C GLU A 49 1.53 18.77 -25.54
N VAL A 50 0.35 19.10 -25.03
CA VAL A 50 0.14 19.96 -23.87
C VAL A 50 -0.93 19.36 -22.97
N VAL A 51 -0.64 19.22 -21.68
CA VAL A 51 -1.57 18.65 -20.69
C VAL A 51 -1.70 19.57 -19.50
N GLY A 52 -2.95 19.87 -19.12
CA GLY A 52 -3.27 20.54 -17.87
C GLY A 52 -3.28 19.56 -16.70
N ILE A 53 -2.55 19.90 -15.65
CA ILE A 53 -2.48 19.17 -14.38
C ILE A 53 -3.40 19.86 -13.39
N HIS A 54 -4.49 19.18 -13.04
CA HIS A 54 -5.48 19.70 -12.11
C HIS A 54 -5.14 19.38 -10.66
N ALA A 55 -5.67 20.17 -9.73
CA ALA A 55 -5.56 19.83 -8.32
C ALA A 55 -6.28 18.49 -8.05
N PRO A 56 -5.66 17.53 -7.35
CA PRO A 56 -6.28 16.23 -7.10
C PRO A 56 -7.38 16.26 -6.03
N ALA A 57 -7.49 17.35 -5.27
CA ALA A 57 -8.50 17.59 -4.25
C ALA A 57 -8.65 19.10 -3.98
N ASP A 58 -9.67 19.48 -3.22
CA ASP A 58 -9.79 20.84 -2.69
C ASP A 58 -8.80 21.04 -1.54
N GLY A 59 -8.05 22.15 -1.55
CA GLY A 59 -7.02 22.39 -0.54
C GLY A 59 -6.20 23.66 -0.76
N VAL A 60 -5.04 23.74 -0.11
CA VAL A 60 -4.10 24.86 -0.20
C VAL A 60 -2.76 24.37 -0.77
N LEU A 61 -2.21 25.05 -1.76
CA LEU A 61 -0.86 24.77 -2.25
C LEU A 61 0.15 25.17 -1.16
N ILE A 62 0.83 24.19 -0.55
CA ILE A 62 1.80 24.44 0.52
C ILE A 62 3.25 24.38 0.03
N ARG A 63 3.46 23.83 -1.17
CA ARG A 63 4.75 23.85 -1.85
C ARG A 63 4.57 23.85 -3.36
N VAL A 64 5.30 24.70 -4.07
CA VAL A 64 5.25 24.83 -5.52
C VAL A 64 6.68 24.91 -6.06
N LEU A 65 7.06 23.94 -6.88
CA LEU A 65 8.31 23.92 -7.63
C LEU A 65 7.99 23.75 -9.13
N PRO A 66 8.93 24.01 -10.04
CA PRO A 66 8.61 24.01 -11.47
C PRO A 66 8.02 22.69 -11.99
N ASN A 67 8.39 21.54 -11.41
CA ASN A 67 7.96 20.20 -11.84
C ASN A 67 7.11 19.45 -10.80
N LEU A 68 6.73 20.08 -9.68
CA LEU A 68 5.91 19.44 -8.66
C LEU A 68 5.15 20.45 -7.80
N PHE A 69 4.08 19.99 -7.15
CA PHE A 69 3.43 20.75 -6.09
C PHE A 69 2.94 19.83 -4.98
N VAL A 70 2.76 20.42 -3.79
CA VAL A 70 2.17 19.75 -2.63
C VAL A 70 0.92 20.51 -2.21
N LEU A 71 -0.18 19.78 -2.09
CA LEU A 71 -1.48 20.26 -1.63
C LEU A 71 -1.73 19.82 -0.18
N ASP A 72 -2.09 20.74 0.71
CA ASP A 72 -2.73 20.40 1.96
C ASP A 72 -4.25 20.31 1.76
N ALA A 73 -4.76 19.08 1.81
CA ALA A 73 -6.17 18.77 1.73
C ALA A 73 -6.63 18.16 3.07
N LYS A 74 -7.28 18.96 3.91
CA LYS A 74 -7.80 18.56 5.23
C LYS A 74 -6.73 17.95 6.17
N GLY A 75 -5.50 18.48 6.14
CA GLY A 75 -4.39 17.99 6.97
C GLY A 75 -3.68 16.77 6.38
N HIS A 76 -3.99 16.39 5.14
CA HIS A 76 -3.25 15.41 4.37
C HIS A 76 -2.46 16.10 3.28
N HIS A 77 -1.16 15.80 3.19
CA HIS A 77 -0.27 16.38 2.19
C HIS A 77 -0.22 15.48 0.96
N ILE A 78 -0.73 15.98 -0.17
CA ILE A 78 -0.74 15.26 -1.45
C ILE A 78 0.35 15.86 -2.34
N LEU A 79 1.35 15.06 -2.69
CA LEU A 79 2.38 15.39 -3.65
C LEU A 79 1.91 15.01 -5.05
N VAL A 80 2.01 15.94 -5.99
CA VAL A 80 1.92 15.68 -7.44
C VAL A 80 3.28 16.00 -8.05
N HIS A 81 3.95 15.00 -8.61
CA HIS A 81 5.28 15.12 -9.22
C HIS A 81 5.20 14.82 -10.72
N LEU A 82 5.74 15.70 -11.56
CA LEU A 82 5.60 15.65 -13.02
C LEU A 82 6.89 15.16 -13.67
N GLY A 83 6.83 13.95 -14.20
CA GLY A 83 7.97 13.25 -14.79
C GLY A 83 9.02 12.81 -13.78
N ILE A 84 9.97 11.99 -14.22
CA ILE A 84 11.12 11.54 -13.40
C ILE A 84 12.40 12.22 -13.85
N ASP A 85 13.28 12.52 -12.90
CA ASP A 85 14.52 13.27 -13.11
C ASP A 85 14.35 14.68 -13.71
N THR A 86 13.14 15.22 -13.73
CA THR A 86 12.78 16.50 -14.36
C THR A 86 13.26 17.74 -13.59
N ALA A 87 13.79 17.58 -12.38
CA ALA A 87 14.33 18.69 -11.59
C ALA A 87 15.50 19.40 -12.30
N ARG A 88 16.23 18.69 -13.17
CA ARG A 88 17.36 19.24 -13.94
C ARG A 88 16.95 20.11 -15.13
N LEU A 89 15.65 20.22 -15.42
CA LEU A 89 15.14 21.01 -16.52
C LEU A 89 14.96 22.49 -16.16
N ASP A 90 15.16 22.86 -14.89
CA ASP A 90 15.03 24.24 -14.39
C ASP A 90 13.71 24.92 -14.84
N GLY A 91 12.63 24.13 -14.90
CA GLY A 91 11.29 24.58 -15.29
C GLY A 91 10.99 24.53 -16.79
N GLN A 92 11.91 24.11 -17.65
CA GLN A 92 11.61 23.90 -19.07
C GLN A 92 10.55 22.82 -19.26
N GLY A 93 9.50 23.14 -20.02
CA GLY A 93 8.39 22.23 -20.30
C GLY A 93 7.28 22.23 -19.25
N PHE A 94 7.36 23.08 -18.23
CA PHE A 94 6.37 23.24 -17.17
C PHE A 94 5.99 24.72 -16.97
N ASP A 95 4.70 24.98 -16.77
CA ASP A 95 4.15 26.29 -16.47
C ASP A 95 3.23 26.20 -15.24
N MET A 96 3.62 26.84 -14.14
CA MET A 96 2.87 26.82 -12.88
C MET A 96 1.96 28.05 -12.80
N HIS A 97 0.66 27.82 -12.67
CA HIS A 97 -0.34 28.90 -12.74
C HIS A 97 -0.58 29.62 -11.41
N TRP A 98 -0.22 28.99 -10.29
CA TRP A 98 -0.54 29.49 -8.95
C TRP A 98 0.62 29.36 -7.97
N PRO A 99 0.82 30.35 -7.09
CA PRO A 99 1.88 30.33 -6.10
C PRO A 99 1.50 29.51 -4.85
N GLU A 100 2.50 29.31 -3.98
CA GLU A 100 2.28 28.81 -2.62
C GLU A 100 1.30 29.71 -1.84
N GLY A 101 0.49 29.10 -0.98
CA GLY A 101 -0.57 29.75 -0.21
C GLY A 101 -1.92 29.87 -0.93
N MET A 102 -1.98 29.55 -2.24
CA MET A 102 -3.23 29.63 -3.00
C MET A 102 -4.20 28.50 -2.63
N GLN A 103 -5.47 28.85 -2.44
CA GLN A 103 -6.57 27.88 -2.33
C GLN A 103 -6.97 27.40 -3.73
N VAL A 104 -7.04 26.08 -3.91
CA VAL A 104 -7.40 25.46 -5.18
C VAL A 104 -8.56 24.49 -4.97
N THR A 105 -9.38 24.35 -6.02
CA THR A 105 -10.42 23.33 -6.10
C THR A 105 -9.98 22.23 -7.06
N LYS A 106 -10.52 21.02 -6.91
CA LYS A 106 -10.16 19.82 -7.68
C LYS A 106 -10.28 19.95 -9.22
N ASP A 107 -10.97 20.98 -9.72
CA ASP A 107 -11.11 21.24 -11.16
C ASP A 107 -10.14 22.32 -11.68
N MET A 108 -9.40 22.96 -10.79
CA MET A 108 -8.48 24.05 -11.10
C MET A 108 -7.18 23.50 -11.68
N VAL A 109 -6.76 24.04 -12.84
CA VAL A 109 -5.46 23.73 -13.45
C VAL A 109 -4.37 24.40 -12.61
N VAL A 110 -3.47 23.60 -12.06
CA VAL A 110 -2.33 24.06 -11.25
C VAL A 110 -1.08 24.23 -12.08
N CYS A 111 -0.86 23.31 -13.01
CA CYS A 111 0.30 23.31 -13.90
C CYS A 111 -0.14 22.95 -15.32
N THR A 112 0.59 23.43 -16.32
CA THR A 112 0.54 22.91 -17.68
C THR A 112 1.92 22.39 -18.05
N TYR A 113 1.99 21.18 -18.60
CA TYR A 113 3.27 20.58 -18.99
C TYR A 113 3.18 19.86 -20.33
N THR A 114 4.35 19.54 -20.89
CA THR A 114 4.52 19.04 -22.27
C THR A 114 5.10 17.60 -22.27
N PRO A 115 4.28 16.55 -22.03
CA PRO A 115 4.77 15.19 -21.83
C PRO A 115 5.47 14.61 -23.05
N ARG A 116 4.99 14.90 -24.26
CA ARG A 116 5.64 14.46 -25.50
C ARG A 116 7.04 15.03 -25.67
N GLU A 117 7.25 16.29 -25.32
CA GLU A 117 8.56 16.93 -25.43
C GLU A 117 9.53 16.41 -24.36
N LEU A 118 9.03 16.20 -23.13
CA LEU A 118 9.79 15.50 -22.08
C LEU A 118 10.28 14.12 -22.53
N GLY A 119 9.39 13.34 -23.16
CA GLY A 119 9.72 12.04 -23.74
C GLY A 119 10.81 12.12 -24.82
N ARG A 120 10.75 13.12 -25.70
CA ARG A 120 11.78 13.36 -26.73
C ARG A 120 13.13 13.74 -26.16
N MET A 121 13.13 14.46 -25.04
CA MET A 121 14.35 14.80 -24.29
C MET A 121 14.91 13.61 -23.49
N GLY A 122 14.22 12.46 -23.51
CA GLY A 122 14.65 11.23 -22.84
C GLY A 122 14.23 11.13 -21.37
N PHE A 123 13.30 11.98 -20.92
CA PHE A 123 12.71 11.89 -19.58
C PHE A 123 11.44 11.06 -19.61
N ASP A 124 11.15 10.39 -18.48
CA ASP A 124 9.86 9.72 -18.30
C ASP A 124 8.80 10.78 -17.94
N PRO A 125 7.72 10.95 -18.74
CA PRO A 125 6.68 11.95 -18.48
C PRO A 125 5.65 11.50 -17.44
N ILE A 126 5.82 10.34 -16.81
CA ILE A 126 4.90 9.79 -15.81
C ILE A 126 4.60 10.78 -14.68
N VAL A 127 3.32 10.88 -14.29
CA VAL A 127 2.87 11.75 -13.20
C VAL A 127 2.65 10.92 -11.95
N VAL A 128 3.33 11.27 -10.86
CA VAL A 128 3.22 10.56 -9.59
C VAL A 128 2.32 11.33 -8.63
N VAL A 129 1.35 10.64 -8.03
CA VAL A 129 0.41 11.21 -7.05
C VAL A 129 0.51 10.42 -5.75
N VAL A 130 1.04 11.06 -4.70
CA VAL A 130 1.38 10.41 -3.42
C VAL A 130 0.75 11.14 -2.24
N ALA A 131 0.12 10.40 -1.34
CA ALA A 131 -0.23 10.92 -0.02
C ALA A 131 1.00 10.81 0.90
N MET A 132 1.63 11.95 1.19
CA MET A 132 2.85 11.98 1.98
C MET A 132 2.59 11.55 3.42
N ARG A 133 3.53 10.78 3.99
CA ARG A 133 3.46 10.23 5.36
C ARG A 133 2.26 9.31 5.63
N ALA A 134 1.49 8.93 4.61
CA ALA A 134 0.45 7.91 4.68
C ALA A 134 1.02 6.53 4.29
N GLY A 135 0.63 5.49 5.02
CA GLY A 135 0.96 4.11 4.68
C GLY A 135 -0.02 3.54 3.65
N ALA A 136 0.34 2.41 3.03
CA ALA A 136 -0.53 1.74 2.04
C ALA A 136 -1.92 1.36 2.62
N ASN A 137 -2.02 1.12 3.92
CA ASN A 137 -3.28 0.80 4.61
C ASN A 137 -4.19 2.00 4.84
N ASP A 138 -3.65 3.22 4.75
CA ASP A 138 -4.45 4.44 4.82
C ASP A 138 -5.17 4.70 3.48
N LEU A 139 -4.81 3.97 2.43
CA LEU A 139 -5.34 4.12 1.09
C LEU A 139 -6.27 2.97 0.71
N SER A 140 -7.41 3.31 0.14
CA SER A 140 -8.21 2.39 -0.67
C SER A 140 -8.06 2.80 -2.14
N PRO A 141 -7.26 2.07 -2.95
CA PRO A 141 -7.12 2.39 -4.37
C PRO A 141 -8.47 2.19 -5.06
N LEU A 142 -8.84 3.14 -5.93
CA LEU A 142 -10.09 3.10 -6.68
C LEU A 142 -9.87 2.81 -8.17
N ALA A 143 -8.62 2.83 -8.64
CA ALA A 143 -8.21 2.43 -9.98
C ALA A 143 -7.06 1.42 -9.91
N LEU A 144 -7.07 0.41 -10.78
CA LEU A 144 -6.03 -0.61 -10.83
C LEU A 144 -4.97 -0.30 -11.91
N PRO A 145 -3.70 -0.69 -11.72
CA PRO A 145 -2.67 -0.55 -12.76
C PRO A 145 -3.10 -1.18 -14.10
N GLY A 146 -2.92 -0.43 -15.18
CA GLY A 146 -3.32 -0.81 -16.54
C GLY A 146 -4.72 -0.34 -16.94
N GLU A 147 -5.53 0.20 -16.01
CA GLU A 147 -6.82 0.78 -16.34
C GLU A 147 -6.67 2.22 -16.88
N PRO A 148 -7.45 2.60 -17.91
CA PRO A 148 -7.55 4.00 -18.30
C PRO A 148 -8.25 4.78 -17.19
N ILE A 149 -7.71 5.97 -16.88
CA ILE A 149 -8.29 6.88 -15.91
C ILE A 149 -8.59 8.21 -16.57
N SER A 150 -9.80 8.73 -16.33
CA SER A 150 -10.17 10.07 -16.75
C SER A 150 -10.23 11.02 -15.58
N ARG A 151 -9.76 12.24 -15.76
CA ARG A 151 -9.90 13.38 -14.85
C ARG A 151 -11.36 13.59 -14.40
N ALA A 152 -12.32 13.44 -15.31
CA ALA A 152 -13.72 13.80 -15.08
C ALA A 152 -14.48 12.89 -14.08
N GLY A 153 -13.84 11.81 -13.59
CA GLY A 153 -14.47 10.91 -12.61
C GLY A 153 -13.56 9.84 -12.01
N GLY A 154 -12.28 9.79 -12.42
CA GLY A 154 -11.30 8.84 -11.95
C GLY A 154 -10.77 9.22 -10.58
N ALA A 155 -11.46 8.74 -9.55
CA ALA A 155 -10.88 8.73 -8.23
C ALA A 155 -9.71 7.73 -8.20
N VAL A 156 -8.60 8.20 -7.68
CA VAL A 156 -7.32 7.51 -7.69
C VAL A 156 -7.17 6.70 -6.41
N PHE A 157 -7.43 7.32 -5.27
CA PHE A 157 -7.50 6.64 -3.98
C PHE A 157 -8.33 7.41 -2.96
N VAL A 158 -8.81 6.69 -1.95
CA VAL A 158 -9.48 7.25 -0.77
C VAL A 158 -8.57 7.11 0.43
N LEU A 159 -8.29 8.22 1.10
CA LEU A 159 -7.53 8.26 2.34
C LEU A 159 -8.49 8.07 3.53
N ARG A 160 -8.27 7.02 4.32
CA ARG A 160 -9.01 6.71 5.54
C ARG A 160 -8.09 6.90 6.75
N ARG A 161 -8.47 7.73 7.72
CA ARG A 161 -7.86 7.67 9.05
C ARG A 161 -8.33 6.40 9.75
N ILE A 162 -7.56 5.33 9.67
CA ILE A 162 -7.82 4.12 10.46
C ILE A 162 -7.17 4.28 11.84
N PHE A 163 -7.69 5.22 12.64
CA PHE A 163 -7.56 5.11 14.09
C PHE A 163 -8.92 4.74 14.62
N SER A 164 -9.15 3.43 14.75
CA SER A 164 -10.31 2.93 15.47
C SER A 164 -10.19 3.38 16.93
N ALA A 165 -10.83 4.51 17.27
CA ALA A 165 -11.01 4.97 18.63
C ALA A 165 -11.65 3.87 19.51
N ALA A 166 -12.39 2.94 18.92
CA ALA A 166 -12.92 1.76 19.59
C ALA A 166 -11.84 0.76 20.01
N ALA A 167 -10.79 0.55 19.23
CA ALA A 167 -9.68 -0.35 19.58
C ALA A 167 -8.82 0.22 20.71
N VAL A 168 -8.47 1.51 20.64
CA VAL A 168 -7.75 2.21 21.71
C VAL A 168 -8.63 2.33 22.97
N GLY A 169 -9.92 2.59 22.78
CA GLY A 169 -10.91 2.64 23.85
C GLY A 169 -11.05 1.31 24.60
N MET A 170 -11.09 0.16 23.89
CA MET A 170 -11.14 -1.16 24.54
C MET A 170 -9.87 -1.51 25.30
N VAL A 171 -8.69 -1.16 24.78
CA VAL A 171 -7.41 -1.41 25.46
C VAL A 171 -7.29 -0.54 26.71
N LEU A 172 -7.71 0.72 26.65
CA LEU A 172 -7.74 1.62 27.81
C LEU A 172 -8.79 1.20 28.86
N LEU A 173 -9.95 0.69 28.42
CA LEU A 173 -10.96 0.17 29.34
C LEU A 173 -10.47 -1.09 30.08
N ALA A 174 -9.77 -1.98 29.37
CA ALA A 174 -9.17 -3.17 29.95
C ALA A 174 -8.02 -2.83 30.92
N ALA A 175 -7.22 -1.80 30.61
CA ALA A 175 -6.06 -1.39 31.42
C ALA A 175 -6.44 -0.60 32.69
N THR A 176 -7.59 0.07 32.72
CA THR A 176 -7.99 0.92 33.87
C THR A 176 -8.75 0.17 34.97
N GLY A 177 -9.02 -1.13 34.82
CA GLY A 177 -9.67 -1.95 35.85
C GLY A 177 -11.08 -1.49 36.22
N THR A 178 -11.69 -0.59 35.44
CA THR A 178 -13.07 -0.15 35.63
C THR A 178 -13.99 -1.22 35.09
N THR A 179 -14.32 -2.19 35.95
CA THR A 179 -15.42 -3.10 35.70
C THR A 179 -16.69 -2.27 35.59
N MET A 180 -17.18 -2.10 34.37
CA MET A 180 -18.56 -1.66 34.17
C MET A 180 -19.44 -2.55 35.07
N PRO A 181 -20.49 -2.02 35.74
CA PRO A 181 -21.43 -2.82 36.55
C PRO A 181 -22.32 -3.64 35.62
N VAL A 182 -21.71 -4.61 34.95
CA VAL A 182 -22.33 -5.49 33.98
C VAL A 182 -22.60 -6.77 34.73
N GLY A 183 -23.88 -7.07 34.97
CA GLY A 183 -24.28 -8.35 35.55
C GLY A 183 -23.68 -9.52 34.75
N PRO A 184 -23.43 -10.67 35.40
CA PRO A 184 -22.68 -11.78 34.81
C PRO A 184 -23.22 -12.25 33.44
N GLU A 185 -24.54 -12.17 33.23
CA GLU A 185 -25.23 -12.42 31.96
C GLU A 185 -24.75 -11.49 30.82
N LYS A 186 -24.74 -10.18 31.06
CA LYS A 186 -24.34 -9.18 30.06
C LYS A 186 -22.83 -9.23 29.79
N ALA A 187 -22.02 -9.62 30.78
CA ALA A 187 -20.58 -9.78 30.62
C ALA A 187 -20.24 -10.99 29.73
N LYS A 188 -20.95 -12.10 29.91
CA LYS A 188 -20.84 -13.27 29.03
C LYS A 188 -21.26 -12.96 27.60
N LEU A 189 -22.38 -12.24 27.42
CA LEU A 189 -22.82 -11.82 26.09
C LEU A 189 -21.79 -10.91 25.42
N PHE A 190 -21.23 -9.94 26.16
CA PHE A 190 -20.19 -9.06 25.66
C PHE A 190 -18.93 -9.84 25.24
N LEU A 191 -18.44 -10.75 26.09
CA LEU A 191 -17.28 -11.61 25.77
C LEU A 191 -17.55 -12.49 24.55
N LEU A 192 -18.76 -13.01 24.41
CA LEU A 192 -19.14 -13.84 23.26
C LEU A 192 -19.10 -13.04 21.96
N VAL A 193 -19.67 -11.83 21.95
CA VAL A 193 -19.60 -10.92 20.79
C VAL A 193 -18.15 -10.54 20.48
N PHE A 194 -17.36 -10.22 21.50
CA PHE A 194 -15.95 -9.90 21.35
C PHE A 194 -15.17 -11.05 20.69
N PHE A 195 -15.29 -12.28 21.19
CA PHE A 195 -14.58 -13.44 20.62
C PHE A 195 -15.09 -13.80 19.23
N PHE A 196 -16.39 -13.61 18.94
CA PHE A 196 -16.93 -13.83 17.60
C PHE A 196 -16.30 -12.86 16.58
N VAL A 197 -16.29 -11.55 16.90
CA VAL A 197 -15.67 -10.52 16.06
C VAL A 197 -14.17 -10.77 15.90
N LEU A 198 -13.48 -11.09 17.00
CA LEU A 198 -12.05 -11.39 16.99
C LEU A 198 -11.74 -12.60 16.10
N THR A 199 -12.54 -13.68 16.18
CA THR A 199 -12.39 -14.87 15.33
C THR A 199 -12.60 -14.51 13.86
N PHE A 200 -13.61 -13.70 13.53
CA PHE A 200 -13.84 -13.25 12.16
C PHE A 200 -12.63 -12.47 11.61
N ILE A 201 -12.08 -11.55 12.40
CA ILE A 201 -10.90 -10.75 12.04
C ILE A 201 -9.66 -11.63 11.87
N GLN A 202 -9.52 -12.73 12.61
CA GLN A 202 -8.40 -13.67 12.45
C GLN A 202 -8.57 -14.60 11.24
N VAL A 203 -9.78 -15.11 11.00
CA VAL A 203 -10.04 -16.08 9.92
C VAL A 203 -10.01 -15.43 8.55
N TRP A 204 -10.58 -14.24 8.38
CA TRP A 204 -10.70 -13.61 7.06
C TRP A 204 -9.34 -13.40 6.35
N PRO A 205 -8.34 -12.75 6.98
CA PRO A 205 -7.02 -12.56 6.37
C PRO A 205 -6.30 -13.89 6.14
N LEU A 206 -6.44 -14.85 7.05
CA LEU A 206 -5.90 -16.20 6.88
C LEU A 206 -6.46 -16.88 5.63
N VAL A 207 -7.78 -16.80 5.41
CA VAL A 207 -8.42 -17.32 4.19
C VAL A 207 -7.90 -16.59 2.95
N MET A 208 -7.71 -15.27 3.01
CA MET A 208 -7.16 -14.50 1.87
C MET A 208 -5.71 -14.89 1.54
N THR A 209 -4.87 -15.07 2.55
CA THR A 209 -3.51 -15.60 2.40
C THR A 209 -3.54 -17.01 1.81
N GLN A 210 -4.44 -17.85 2.33
CA GLN A 210 -4.77 -19.16 1.78
C GLN A 210 -5.60 -19.09 0.50
N ARG A 211 -5.79 -17.96 -0.16
CA ARG A 211 -6.34 -17.88 -1.53
C ARG A 211 -5.32 -17.30 -2.49
N GLY A 212 -4.16 -16.89 -1.99
CA GLY A 212 -3.07 -16.32 -2.78
C GLY A 212 -3.22 -14.83 -3.07
N HIS A 213 -4.13 -14.13 -2.37
CA HIS A 213 -4.30 -12.67 -2.55
C HIS A 213 -3.03 -11.89 -2.22
N TRP A 214 -2.21 -12.38 -1.29
CA TRP A 214 -0.98 -11.74 -0.81
C TRP A 214 0.29 -12.47 -1.30
N GLY A 215 0.23 -13.03 -2.52
CA GLY A 215 1.30 -13.83 -3.10
C GLY A 215 1.17 -15.33 -2.83
N HIS A 216 2.14 -16.11 -3.30
CA HIS A 216 2.03 -17.56 -3.33
C HIS A 216 2.00 -18.16 -1.90
N ARG A 217 1.14 -19.15 -1.64
CA ARG A 217 0.97 -19.73 -0.29
C ARG A 217 2.24 -20.39 0.26
N LYS A 218 3.12 -20.86 -0.62
CA LYS A 218 4.40 -21.48 -0.21
C LYS A 218 5.49 -20.45 0.13
N HIS A 219 5.23 -19.15 -0.07
CA HIS A 219 6.14 -18.09 0.33
C HIS A 219 6.47 -18.19 1.82
N PRO A 220 7.73 -18.05 2.24
CA PRO A 220 8.13 -18.21 3.65
C PRO A 220 7.33 -17.31 4.59
N VAL A 221 7.08 -16.04 4.21
CA VAL A 221 6.27 -15.11 5.01
C VAL A 221 4.82 -15.57 5.11
N ASN A 222 4.20 -16.05 4.01
CA ASN A 222 2.82 -16.53 4.03
C ASN A 222 2.67 -17.83 4.84
N LYS A 223 3.70 -18.68 4.88
CA LYS A 223 3.77 -19.84 5.77
C LYS A 223 3.84 -19.43 7.24
N MET A 224 4.71 -18.47 7.57
CA MET A 224 4.81 -17.95 8.93
C MET A 224 3.51 -17.27 9.37
N TYR A 225 2.92 -16.45 8.50
CA TYR A 225 1.63 -15.80 8.75
C TYR A 225 0.54 -16.83 9.03
N THR A 226 0.46 -17.88 8.21
CA THR A 226 -0.49 -18.98 8.39
C THR A 226 -0.27 -19.69 9.74
N PHE A 227 0.99 -19.95 10.10
CA PHE A 227 1.34 -20.59 11.36
C PHE A 227 0.90 -19.75 12.57
N PHE A 228 1.27 -18.46 12.62
CA PHE A 228 0.89 -17.57 13.72
C PHE A 228 -0.63 -17.34 13.77
N SER A 229 -1.30 -17.25 12.62
CA SER A 229 -2.76 -17.12 12.58
C SER A 229 -3.45 -18.38 13.13
N ALA A 230 -2.96 -19.57 12.76
CA ALA A 230 -3.47 -20.83 13.30
C ALA A 230 -3.23 -20.94 14.82
N LEU A 231 -2.05 -20.51 15.28
CA LEU A 231 -1.73 -20.43 16.71
C LEU A 231 -2.67 -19.47 17.45
N GLY A 232 -2.95 -18.30 16.87
CA GLY A 232 -3.86 -17.30 17.42
C GLY A 232 -5.27 -17.84 17.56
N LEU A 233 -5.77 -18.51 16.52
CA LEU A 233 -7.10 -19.14 16.51
C LEU A 233 -7.21 -20.26 17.55
N ALA A 234 -6.18 -21.10 17.69
CA ALA A 234 -6.14 -22.14 18.71
C ALA A 234 -6.15 -21.54 20.13
N GLY A 235 -5.38 -20.48 20.36
CA GLY A 235 -5.40 -19.73 21.61
C GLY A 235 -6.76 -19.11 21.90
N THR A 236 -7.37 -18.43 20.92
CA THR A 236 -8.72 -17.87 21.04
C THR A 236 -9.75 -18.94 21.39
N LEU A 237 -9.72 -20.10 20.72
CA LEU A 237 -10.61 -21.22 21.03
C LEU A 237 -10.38 -21.75 22.45
N GLY A 238 -9.12 -21.85 22.89
CA GLY A 238 -8.77 -22.23 24.25
C GLY A 238 -9.33 -21.25 25.29
N VAL A 239 -9.18 -19.94 25.06
CA VAL A 239 -9.69 -18.90 25.95
C VAL A 239 -11.22 -18.95 26.02
N VAL A 240 -11.90 -19.05 24.88
CA VAL A 240 -13.36 -19.21 24.82
C VAL A 240 -13.80 -20.46 25.59
N THR A 241 -13.11 -21.58 25.41
CA THR A 241 -13.44 -22.83 26.10
C THR A 241 -13.35 -22.65 27.61
N VAL A 242 -12.24 -22.07 28.11
CA VAL A 242 -12.06 -21.87 29.55
C VAL A 242 -13.10 -20.90 30.12
N VAL A 243 -13.35 -19.78 29.44
CA VAL A 243 -14.29 -18.74 29.91
C VAL A 243 -15.74 -19.23 29.96
N PHE A 244 -16.18 -20.03 28.99
CA PHE A 244 -17.60 -20.40 28.85
C PHE A 244 -17.95 -21.79 29.39
N PHE A 245 -16.98 -22.69 29.51
CA PHE A 245 -17.20 -24.06 29.99
C PHE A 245 -16.57 -24.32 31.37
N ASN A 246 -16.29 -23.27 32.14
CA ASN A 246 -15.66 -23.33 33.47
C ASN A 246 -14.35 -24.14 33.44
N GLY A 247 -13.50 -23.88 32.45
CA GLY A 247 -12.18 -24.50 32.39
C GLY A 247 -11.27 -23.99 33.51
N ASP A 248 -10.15 -24.67 33.69
CA ASP A 248 -9.16 -24.30 34.69
C ASP A 248 -8.57 -22.90 34.39
N LEU A 249 -8.65 -21.98 35.35
CA LEU A 249 -8.07 -20.64 35.24
C LEU A 249 -6.55 -20.71 35.02
N GLU A 250 -5.89 -21.74 35.54
CA GLU A 250 -4.47 -21.98 35.32
C GLU A 250 -4.17 -22.26 33.84
N MET A 251 -5.06 -22.98 33.14
CA MET A 251 -4.96 -23.22 31.70
C MET A 251 -5.13 -21.92 30.89
N LEU A 252 -6.03 -21.03 31.33
CA LEU A 252 -6.23 -19.71 30.71
C LEU A 252 -4.95 -18.87 30.76
N LEU A 253 -4.36 -18.76 31.95
CA LEU A 253 -3.22 -17.88 32.21
C LEU A 253 -1.90 -18.44 31.66
N THR A 254 -1.74 -19.77 31.69
CA THR A 254 -0.46 -20.41 31.34
C THR A 254 -0.35 -20.71 29.85
N ILE A 255 -1.47 -21.04 29.20
CA ILE A 255 -1.45 -21.61 27.85
C ILE A 255 -2.31 -20.78 26.91
N ALA A 256 -3.62 -20.69 27.17
CA ALA A 256 -4.57 -20.19 26.17
C ALA A 256 -4.37 -18.70 25.87
N GLY A 257 -4.24 -17.86 26.90
CA GLY A 257 -4.00 -16.43 26.77
C GLY A 257 -2.68 -16.10 26.06
N PRO A 258 -1.53 -16.62 26.53
CA PRO A 258 -0.24 -16.41 25.87
C PRO A 258 -0.23 -16.91 24.41
N THR A 259 -0.83 -18.06 24.13
CA THR A 259 -0.93 -18.62 22.78
C THR A 259 -1.75 -17.71 21.85
N MET A 260 -2.90 -17.23 22.34
CA MET A 260 -3.73 -16.27 21.61
C MET A 260 -2.96 -14.99 21.33
N PHE A 261 -2.30 -14.42 22.34
CA PHE A 261 -1.53 -13.19 22.20
C PHE A 261 -0.38 -13.34 21.20
N LEU A 262 0.44 -14.39 21.35
CA LEU A 262 1.57 -14.65 20.46
C LEU A 262 1.12 -14.87 19.01
N GLY A 263 0.04 -15.62 18.81
CA GLY A 263 -0.50 -15.86 17.48
C GLY A 263 -1.08 -14.61 16.82
N VAL A 264 -1.92 -13.86 17.54
CA VAL A 264 -2.53 -12.63 17.02
C VAL A 264 -1.49 -11.55 16.75
N MET A 265 -0.58 -11.29 17.70
CA MET A 265 0.48 -10.29 17.52
C MET A 265 1.49 -10.71 16.46
N GLY A 266 1.90 -11.98 16.43
CA GLY A 266 2.81 -12.51 15.41
C GLY A 266 2.22 -12.39 14.00
N ALA A 267 0.95 -12.73 13.83
CA ALA A 267 0.24 -12.53 12.56
C ALA A 267 0.11 -11.05 12.20
N ALA A 268 -0.26 -10.19 13.16
CA ALA A 268 -0.42 -8.75 12.94
C ALA A 268 0.89 -8.06 12.52
N VAL A 269 2.00 -8.37 13.19
CA VAL A 269 3.34 -7.86 12.82
C VAL A 269 3.68 -8.30 11.41
N LEU A 270 3.51 -9.59 11.09
CA LEU A 270 3.77 -10.09 9.74
C LEU A 270 2.87 -9.43 8.69
N ALA A 271 1.60 -9.16 9.01
CA ALA A 271 0.69 -8.44 8.12
C ALA A 271 1.12 -6.98 7.92
N PHE A 272 1.59 -6.30 8.97
CA PHE A 272 2.05 -4.91 8.89
C PHE A 272 3.28 -4.75 7.99
N PHE A 273 4.20 -5.72 8.04
CA PHE A 273 5.38 -5.75 7.18
C PHE A 273 5.14 -6.46 5.84
N ALA A 274 3.98 -7.08 5.61
CA ALA A 274 3.65 -7.75 4.37
C ALA A 274 2.99 -6.81 3.36
N THR A 275 3.75 -5.86 2.82
CA THR A 275 3.51 -5.33 1.47
C THR A 275 3.90 -6.40 0.44
N PRO A 276 3.32 -6.41 -0.78
CA PRO A 276 3.15 -7.65 -1.53
C PRO A 276 4.49 -8.27 -1.96
N TRP A 277 4.85 -9.41 -1.36
CA TRP A 277 6.06 -10.20 -1.66
C TRP A 277 5.99 -10.94 -3.00
N ARG A 278 5.64 -10.25 -4.09
CA ARG A 278 5.46 -10.84 -5.43
C ARG A 278 6.77 -11.30 -6.06
N ASP A 279 7.91 -10.88 -5.51
CA ASP A 279 9.20 -10.94 -6.19
C ASP A 279 10.06 -12.16 -5.86
N TRP A 280 9.69 -12.94 -4.84
CA TRP A 280 10.52 -14.10 -4.44
C TRP A 280 10.54 -15.21 -5.52
N SER A 281 9.46 -15.39 -6.30
CA SER A 281 9.38 -16.47 -7.30
C SER A 281 10.08 -16.17 -8.63
N PHE A 282 10.38 -14.91 -8.95
CA PHE A 282 11.04 -14.57 -10.22
C PHE A 282 12.54 -14.89 -10.22
N ARG A 283 13.20 -14.92 -9.05
CA ARG A 283 14.62 -15.29 -8.95
C ARG A 283 14.92 -16.78 -9.15
N GLU A 284 13.96 -17.67 -8.90
CA GLU A 284 14.19 -19.11 -9.02
C GLU A 284 13.95 -19.63 -10.45
N THR A 285 13.06 -18.97 -11.20
CA THR A 285 12.68 -19.37 -12.56
C THR A 285 13.63 -18.83 -13.64
N GLU A 286 14.36 -17.75 -13.35
CA GLU A 286 15.34 -17.14 -14.25
C GLU A 286 16.80 -17.48 -13.93
N ARG A 287 17.10 -18.50 -13.12
CA ARG A 287 18.46 -19.06 -13.18
C ARG A 287 18.62 -19.71 -14.55
N PRO A 288 19.47 -19.18 -15.46
CA PRO A 288 19.72 -19.87 -16.70
C PRO A 288 20.25 -21.23 -16.31
N LYS A 289 19.61 -22.31 -16.80
CA LYS A 289 20.23 -23.63 -16.78
C LYS A 289 21.61 -23.40 -17.37
N ARG A 290 22.67 -23.50 -16.54
CA ARG A 290 24.06 -23.48 -17.00
C ARG A 290 24.12 -24.49 -18.12
N SER A 291 24.07 -24.02 -19.36
CA SER A 291 24.20 -24.88 -20.52
C SER A 291 25.58 -25.49 -20.38
N ASN A 292 25.60 -26.81 -20.46
CA ASN A 292 26.76 -27.61 -20.17
C ASN A 292 27.86 -27.21 -21.17
N GLY A 293 28.81 -26.37 -20.76
CA GLY A 293 29.90 -25.81 -21.55
C GLY A 293 30.95 -26.81 -22.03
N LYS A 294 30.55 -28.07 -22.22
CA LYS A 294 31.38 -29.15 -22.79
C LYS A 294 30.96 -29.56 -24.21
N ALA A 295 29.81 -29.12 -24.72
CA ALA A 295 29.35 -29.53 -26.06
C ALA A 295 29.73 -28.57 -27.21
N GLN A 296 30.14 -27.33 -26.91
CA GLN A 296 30.39 -26.31 -27.94
C GLN A 296 31.88 -26.10 -28.27
N ARG A 297 32.79 -26.73 -27.53
CA ARG A 297 34.23 -26.75 -27.84
C ARG A 297 34.67 -27.85 -28.82
N SER A 298 33.82 -28.82 -29.15
CA SER A 298 34.17 -29.89 -30.11
C SER A 298 33.78 -29.59 -31.56
N ARG A 299 32.98 -28.54 -31.82
CA ARG A 299 32.55 -28.16 -33.18
C ARG A 299 33.32 -27.01 -33.82
N LEU A 300 34.10 -26.25 -33.03
CA LEU A 300 35.02 -25.25 -33.56
C LEU A 300 36.45 -25.78 -33.80
N GLY A 301 36.76 -26.99 -33.32
CA GLY A 301 38.10 -27.61 -33.50
C GLY A 301 38.25 -28.51 -34.72
N SER A 302 37.19 -28.74 -35.51
CA SER A 302 37.24 -29.65 -36.68
C SER A 302 36.99 -28.98 -38.03
N ALA A 303 36.75 -27.67 -38.05
CA ALA A 303 36.56 -26.91 -39.30
C ALA A 303 37.87 -26.33 -39.87
N ASP A 304 38.91 -26.16 -39.05
CA ASP A 304 40.20 -25.59 -39.47
C ASP A 304 41.24 -26.62 -39.92
N ALA A 305 40.95 -27.92 -39.88
CA ALA A 305 41.90 -28.98 -40.26
C ALA A 305 41.66 -29.55 -41.68
N LYS A 306 40.95 -28.84 -42.56
CA LYS A 306 40.66 -29.30 -43.94
C LYS A 306 40.97 -28.27 -45.04
N ARG A 307 41.88 -27.34 -44.77
CA ARG A 307 42.41 -26.39 -45.76
C ARG A 307 43.94 -26.33 -45.76
N GLU A 308 44.61 -27.47 -45.67
CA GLU A 308 46.00 -27.59 -46.13
C GLU A 308 46.12 -28.97 -46.77
N ASP A 309 46.03 -28.99 -48.10
CA ASP A 309 46.65 -29.91 -49.07
C ASP A 309 46.35 -29.39 -50.49
#